data_AF-A0A850R0M8-F1
#
_entry.id   AF-A0A850R0M8-F1
#
_cell.length_a   1.000
_cell.length_b   1.000
_cell.length_c   1.000
_cell.angle_alpha   90.00
_cell.angle_beta   90.00
_cell.angle_gamma   90.00
#
_symmetry.space_group_name_H-M   'P 1'
#
loop_
_entity.id
_entity.type
_entity.pdbx_description
1 polymer ?
#
loop_
_entity_poly.entity_id
_entity_poly.type
_entity_poly.pdbx_seq_one_letter_code
_entity_poly.pdbx_strand_id
1 'polypeptide(L)'
;EMNVVISDTAEYGNYLFANVAVPLLREKFMARVSTEEIGRGLSSHSQWADNQTLIEVNQTIRQHPVEVIGHTLRGYMTDMKRIAVGGE
;
A
#
# COMPACT_ATOMS: atom_id res chain seq x y z
N GLU A 1 -13.18 -4.10 15.13
CA GLU A 1 -13.75 -2.79 14.74
C GLU A 1 -14.12 -2.73 13.26
N MET A 2 -13.20 -3.00 12.32
CA MET A 2 -13.49 -2.93 10.87
C MET A 2 -14.78 -3.68 10.43
N ASN A 3 -14.94 -4.96 10.78
CA ASN A 3 -16.12 -5.74 10.38
C ASN A 3 -17.44 -5.24 10.98
N VAL A 4 -17.39 -4.42 12.04
CA VAL A 4 -18.58 -3.81 12.66
C VAL A 4 -18.96 -2.49 11.96
N VAL A 5 -18.02 -1.86 11.26
CA VAL A 5 -18.22 -0.56 10.58
C VAL A 5 -18.68 -0.74 9.13
N ILE A 6 -18.25 -1.82 8.47
CA ILE A 6 -18.60 -2.12 7.08
C ILE A 6 -19.95 -2.85 6.97
N SER A 7 -20.54 -2.88 5.78
CA SER A 7 -21.80 -3.60 5.56
C SER A 7 -21.63 -5.12 5.62
N ASP A 8 -22.71 -5.85 5.93
CA ASP A 8 -22.74 -7.32 5.93
C ASP A 8 -22.25 -7.93 4.61
N THR A 9 -22.53 -7.27 3.47
CA THR A 9 -22.01 -7.71 2.16
C THR A 9 -20.49 -7.59 2.08
N ALA A 10 -19.91 -6.50 2.59
CA ALA A 10 -18.47 -6.32 2.62
C ALA A 10 -17.79 -7.24 3.66
N GLU A 11 -18.42 -7.47 4.81
CA GLU A 11 -17.95 -8.43 5.80
C GLU A 11 -17.93 -9.86 5.23
N TYR A 12 -19.02 -10.28 4.59
CA TYR A 12 -19.09 -11.60 3.97
C TYR A 12 -18.02 -11.76 2.88
N GLY A 13 -17.84 -10.75 2.02
CA GLY A 13 -16.79 -10.73 1.01
C GLY A 13 -15.38 -10.80 1.61
N ASN A 14 -15.13 -10.09 2.71
CA ASN A 14 -13.87 -10.15 3.45
C ASN A 14 -13.58 -11.58 3.93
N TYR A 15 -14.54 -12.27 4.54
CA TYR A 15 -14.34 -13.65 4.99
C TYR A 15 -14.05 -14.61 3.84
N LEU A 16 -14.75 -14.48 2.70
CA LEU A 16 -14.47 -15.30 1.52
C LEU A 16 -13.02 -15.15 1.05
N PHE A 17 -12.52 -13.92 0.98
CA PHE A 17 -11.14 -13.66 0.58
C PHE A 17 -10.13 -14.12 1.65
N ALA A 18 -10.30 -13.70 2.90
CA ALA A 18 -9.34 -13.93 3.98
C ALA A 18 -9.14 -15.42 4.27
N ASN A 19 -10.22 -16.22 4.22
CA ASN A 19 -10.15 -17.66 4.45
C ASN A 19 -9.30 -18.39 3.41
N VAL A 20 -9.12 -17.82 2.21
CA VAL A 20 -8.25 -18.38 1.15
C VAL A 20 -6.87 -17.73 1.17
N ALA A 21 -6.81 -16.40 1.26
CA ALA A 21 -5.58 -15.64 1.18
C ALA A 21 -4.63 -15.93 2.35
N VAL A 22 -5.15 -16.08 3.57
CA VAL A 22 -4.32 -16.31 4.76
C VAL A 22 -3.60 -17.66 4.70
N PRO A 23 -4.26 -18.81 4.47
CA PRO A 23 -3.55 -20.08 4.26
C PRO A 23 -2.56 -20.02 3.09
N LEU A 24 -2.95 -19.43 1.95
CA LEU A 24 -2.10 -19.31 0.78
C LEU A 24 -0.79 -18.59 1.10
N LEU A 25 -0.87 -17.42 1.74
CA LEU A 25 0.31 -16.64 2.11
C LEU A 25 1.14 -17.37 3.18
N ARG A 26 0.50 -17.98 4.18
CA ARG A 26 1.18 -18.76 5.22
C ARG A 26 2.03 -19.87 4.61
N GLU A 27 1.45 -20.65 3.69
CA GLU A 27 2.09 -21.84 3.13
C GLU A 27 3.11 -21.52 2.05
N LYS A 28 2.85 -20.52 1.19
CA LYS A 28 3.65 -20.27 -0.01
C LYS A 28 4.66 -19.14 0.14
N PHE A 29 4.42 -18.20 1.04
CA PHE A 29 5.20 -16.96 1.14
C PHE A 29 5.88 -16.81 2.49
N MET A 30 5.15 -16.94 3.60
CA MET A 30 5.64 -16.58 4.94
C MET A 30 6.85 -17.40 5.40
N ALA A 31 7.03 -18.63 4.93
CA ALA A 31 8.22 -19.44 5.25
C ALA A 31 9.55 -18.80 4.79
N ARG A 32 9.50 -17.87 3.83
CA ARG A 32 10.67 -17.13 3.32
C ARG A 32 10.85 -15.77 3.98
N VAL A 33 9.84 -15.29 4.71
CA VAL A 33 9.87 -13.97 5.34
C VAL A 33 10.54 -14.07 6.70
N SER A 34 11.59 -13.28 6.87
CA SER A 34 12.39 -13.17 8.08
C SER A 34 11.89 -12.06 9.00
N THR A 35 12.36 -12.08 10.25
CA THR A 35 12.08 -11.00 11.20
C THR A 35 12.75 -9.68 10.83
N GLU A 36 13.74 -9.68 9.93
CA GLU A 36 14.37 -8.45 9.44
C GLU A 36 13.43 -7.69 8.49
N GLU A 37 12.66 -8.42 7.68
CA GLU A 37 11.67 -7.85 6.76
C GLU A 37 10.40 -7.39 7.51
N ILE A 38 9.99 -8.13 8.55
CA ILE A 38 8.83 -7.78 9.38
C ILE A 38 9.15 -7.95 10.87
N GLY A 39 9.04 -6.85 11.62
CA GLY A 39 9.08 -6.83 13.10
C GLY A 39 10.37 -6.24 13.68
N ARG A 40 11.53 -6.84 13.42
CA ARG A 40 12.82 -6.39 13.98
C ARG A 40 13.43 -5.21 13.21
N GLY A 41 13.22 -5.19 11.89
CA GLY A 41 13.84 -4.22 10.98
C GLY A 41 15.26 -4.61 10.55
N LEU A 42 15.84 -3.81 9.65
CA LEU A 42 17.16 -4.06 9.07
C LEU A 42 18.27 -3.85 10.10
N SER A 43 19.20 -4.80 10.18
CA SER A 43 20.36 -4.75 11.07
C SER A 43 21.46 -3.79 10.57
N SER A 44 21.48 -3.49 9.28
CA SER A 44 22.40 -2.56 8.66
C SER A 44 21.93 -1.11 8.80
N HIS A 45 22.80 -0.24 9.29
CA HIS A 45 22.61 1.22 9.30
C HIS A 45 23.21 1.91 8.07
N SER A 46 23.70 1.14 7.10
CA SER A 46 24.22 1.70 5.86
C SER A 46 23.07 2.27 5.03
N GLN A 47 23.22 3.52 4.59
CA GLN A 47 22.32 4.17 3.62
C GLN A 47 22.74 3.89 2.17
N TRP A 48 23.75 3.05 1.97
CA TRP A 48 24.21 2.70 0.65
C TRP A 48 23.20 1.80 -0.05
N ALA A 49 22.85 2.17 -1.28
CA ALA A 49 22.09 1.37 -2.22
C ALA A 49 22.60 1.66 -3.64
N ASP A 50 22.40 0.71 -4.56
CA ASP A 50 22.74 0.93 -5.95
C ASP A 50 21.83 2.01 -6.56
N ASN A 51 22.43 3.10 -7.03
CA ASN A 51 21.69 4.24 -7.55
C ASN A 51 20.84 3.87 -8.78
N GLN A 52 21.33 2.97 -9.64
CA GLN A 52 20.60 2.57 -10.83
C GLN A 52 19.33 1.80 -10.46
N THR A 53 19.46 0.80 -9.57
CA THR A 53 18.33 0.05 -9.02
C THR A 53 17.35 0.97 -8.29
N LEU A 54 17.83 1.93 -7.50
CA LEU A 54 16.96 2.91 -6.83
C LEU A 54 16.15 3.74 -7.81
N ILE A 55 16.76 4.23 -8.90
CA ILE A 55 16.06 5.01 -9.92
C ILE A 55 15.00 4.13 -10.60
N GLU A 56 15.34 2.90 -10.98
CA GLU A 56 14.45 1.96 -11.65
C GLU A 56 13.23 1.60 -10.79
N VAL A 57 13.44 1.26 -9.52
CA VAL A 57 12.36 0.94 -8.58
C VAL A 57 11.46 2.16 -8.37
N ASN A 58 12.03 3.35 -8.15
CA ASN A 58 11.26 4.57 -7.98
C ASN A 58 10.45 4.91 -9.24
N GLN A 59 11.02 4.73 -10.42
CA GLN A 59 10.33 4.93 -11.67
C GLN A 59 9.15 3.96 -11.81
N THR A 60 9.37 2.68 -11.53
CA THR A 60 8.35 1.63 -11.59
C THR A 60 7.17 1.92 -10.66
N ILE A 61 7.45 2.32 -9.41
CA ILE A 61 6.42 2.70 -8.45
C ILE A 61 5.60 3.89 -8.95
N ARG A 62 6.26 4.96 -9.41
CA ARG A 62 5.57 6.18 -9.86
C ARG A 62 4.76 5.98 -11.14
N GLN A 63 5.20 5.07 -12.00
CA GLN A 63 4.53 4.78 -13.27
C GLN A 63 3.44 3.73 -13.15
N HIS A 64 3.25 3.12 -11.97
CA HIS A 64 2.16 2.17 -11.76
C HIS A 64 0.80 2.86 -12.02
N PRO A 65 -0.13 2.25 -12.77
CA PRO A 65 -1.38 2.91 -13.18
C PRO A 65 -2.19 3.49 -12.02
N VAL A 66 -2.18 2.81 -10.87
CA VAL A 66 -2.85 3.29 -9.65
C VAL A 66 -2.28 4.62 -9.14
N GLU A 67 -0.97 4.84 -9.27
CA GLU A 67 -0.31 6.07 -8.85
C GLU A 67 -0.53 7.20 -9.84
N VAL A 68 -0.53 6.91 -11.15
CA VAL A 68 -0.83 7.91 -12.19
C VAL A 68 -2.26 8.45 -12.04
N ILE A 69 -3.24 7.56 -11.91
CA ILE A 69 -4.64 7.94 -11.72
C ILE A 69 -4.81 8.59 -10.33
N GLY A 70 -4.22 8.00 -9.29
CA GLY A 70 -4.28 8.52 -7.93
C GLY A 70 -3.71 9.92 -7.80
N HIS A 71 -2.58 10.21 -8.44
CA HIS A 71 -1.97 11.54 -8.48
C HIS A 71 -2.94 12.57 -9.10
N THR A 72 -3.57 12.20 -10.22
CA THR A 72 -4.52 13.06 -10.92
C THR A 72 -5.75 13.35 -10.06
N LEU A 73 -6.39 12.31 -9.51
CA LEU A 73 -7.59 12.47 -8.68
C LEU A 73 -7.30 13.24 -7.38
N ARG A 74 -6.14 12.98 -6.73
CA ARG A 74 -5.72 13.75 -5.55
C ARG A 74 -5.45 15.21 -5.88
N GLY A 75 -4.83 15.50 -7.04
CA GLY A 75 -4.66 16.86 -7.54
C GLY A 75 -5.99 17.61 -7.62
N TYR A 76 -6.99 17.00 -8.27
CA TYR A 76 -8.32 17.59 -8.36
C TYR A 76 -8.95 17.87 -6.98
N MET A 77 -8.86 16.93 -6.04
CA MET A 77 -9.40 17.14 -4.69
C MET A 77 -8.67 18.25 -3.92
N THR A 78 -7.35 18.36 -4.07
CA THR A 78 -6.56 19.43 -3.45
C THR A 78 -6.94 20.80 -4.02
N ASP A 79 -7.10 20.89 -5.33
CA ASP A 79 -7.50 22.13 -6.00
C ASP A 79 -8.93 22.54 -5.61
N MET A 80 -9.86 21.59 -5.54
CA MET A 80 -11.21 21.83 -5.02
C MET A 80 -11.22 22.31 -3.57
N LYS A 81 -10.35 21.74 -2.72
CA LYS A 81 -10.21 22.19 -1.33
C LYS A 81 -9.63 23.60 -1.25
N ARG A 82 -8.71 23.99 -2.14
CA ARG A 82 -8.20 25.36 -2.21
C ARG A 82 -9.29 26.36 -2.60
N ILE A 83 -10.15 26.01 -3.55
CA ILE A 83 -11.28 26.85 -3.99
C ILE A 83 -12.27 27.06 -2.84
N ALA A 84 -12.59 26.02 -2.08
CA ALA A 84 -13.57 26.11 -0.98
C ALA A 84 -13.14 27.01 0.20
N VAL A 85 -11.84 27.30 0.35
CA VAL A 85 -11.28 28.12 1.44
C VAL A 85 -10.89 29.53 0.97
N GLY A 86 -10.83 29.78 -0.35
CA GLY A 86 -10.49 31.08 -0.94
C GLY A 86 -11.70 31.99 -1.22
N GLY A 87 -12.84 31.74 -0.59
CA GLY A 87 -14.10 32.45 -0.76
C GLY A 87 -14.45 33.43 0.38
N GLU A 88 -13.44 33.92 1.11
CA GLU A 88 -13.52 35.06 2.03
C GLU A 88 -12.40 36.06 1.71
#